data_AF-A0AAW4WVR9-F1
#
_entry.id   AF-A0AAW4WVR9-F1
#
_cell.length_a   1.000
_cell.length_b   1.000
_cell.length_c   1.000
_cell.angle_alpha   90.00
_cell.angle_beta   90.00
_cell.angle_gamma   90.00
#
_symmetry.space_group_name_H-M   'P 1'
#
loop_
_entity.id
_entity.type
_entity.pdbx_description
1 polymer ?
#
loop_
_entity_poly.entity_id
_entity_poly.type
_entity_poly.pdbx_seq_one_letter_code
_entity_poly.pdbx_strand_id
1 'polypeptide(L)'
;GVLKKYNVELIGASLEAIDRGEDRELFKKVVDEAGAESARSRIAHSLEECDKIAEELGYPLVVRPSFTMGGLGSGIAHDEEELHRIAGAGIHYSPTDEVLIEEGIEGWKEFELELMRDRN
;
A
#
# COMPACT_ATOMS: atom_id res chain seq x y z
N GLY A 1 3.40 17.81 -14.87
CA GLY A 1 3.57 18.53 -16.17
C GLY A 1 4.86 19.34 -16.29
N VAL A 2 5.56 19.67 -15.20
CA VAL A 2 6.77 20.50 -15.22
C VAL A 2 7.90 19.87 -16.05
N LEU A 3 8.17 18.57 -15.87
CA LEU A 3 9.23 17.87 -16.61
C LEU A 3 9.05 18.00 -18.13
N LYS A 4 7.82 17.76 -18.62
CA LYS A 4 7.46 17.93 -20.04
C LYS A 4 7.64 19.38 -20.51
N LYS A 5 7.27 20.37 -19.69
CA LYS A 5 7.41 21.80 -20.03
C LYS A 5 8.87 22.21 -20.26
N TYR A 6 9.80 21.65 -19.49
CA TYR A 6 11.23 21.96 -19.56
C TYR A 6 12.05 20.91 -20.32
N ASN A 7 11.39 19.95 -20.97
CA ASN A 7 12.03 18.83 -21.68
C ASN A 7 13.08 18.09 -20.82
N VAL A 8 12.74 17.84 -19.56
CA VAL A 8 13.59 17.10 -18.60
C VAL A 8 13.22 15.63 -18.67
N GLU A 9 14.22 14.79 -18.92
CA GLU A 9 14.10 13.33 -18.89
C GLU A 9 14.33 12.80 -17.47
N LEU A 10 13.44 11.91 -17.02
CA LEU A 10 13.61 11.17 -15.77
C LEU A 10 14.32 9.85 -16.07
N ILE A 11 15.47 9.63 -15.43
CA ILE A 11 16.30 8.42 -15.60
C ILE A 11 16.24 7.53 -14.36
N GLY A 12 16.65 6.27 -14.49
CA GLY A 12 16.63 5.27 -13.41
C GLY A 12 15.30 4.51 -13.37
N ALA A 13 14.23 5.15 -12.92
CA ALA A 13 12.87 4.62 -12.95
C ALA A 13 11.95 5.55 -13.73
N SER A 14 11.14 5.00 -14.64
CA SER A 14 10.11 5.78 -15.33
C SER A 14 8.99 6.17 -14.37
N LEU A 15 8.25 7.25 -14.65
CA LEU A 15 7.09 7.63 -13.84
C LEU A 15 6.08 6.48 -13.73
N GLU A 16 5.83 5.78 -14.83
CA GLU A 16 4.94 4.61 -14.85
C GLU A 16 5.46 3.48 -13.94
N ALA A 17 6.77 3.24 -13.89
CA ALA A 17 7.34 2.23 -13.01
C ALA A 17 7.23 2.64 -11.53
N ILE A 18 7.42 3.92 -11.22
CA ILE A 18 7.22 4.46 -9.88
C ILE A 18 5.75 4.32 -9.47
N ASP A 19 4.81 4.74 -10.32
CA ASP A 19 3.38 4.63 -10.05
C ASP A 19 2.98 3.18 -9.80
N ARG A 20 3.46 2.22 -10.62
CA ARG A 20 3.20 0.79 -10.41
C ARG A 20 3.78 0.22 -9.11
N GLY A 21 4.82 0.85 -8.54
CA GLY A 21 5.45 0.43 -7.29
C GLY A 21 4.80 1.04 -6.05
N GLU A 22 4.36 2.29 -6.14
CA GLU A 22 3.80 3.07 -5.02
C GLU A 22 2.28 2.92 -4.88
N ASP A 23 1.57 2.78 -6.01
CA ASP A 23 0.12 2.51 -6.02
C ASP A 23 -0.15 1.04 -5.67
N ARG A 24 -0.95 0.84 -4.63
CA ARG A 24 -1.21 -0.50 -4.07
C ARG A 24 -2.02 -1.39 -5.00
N GLU A 25 -2.92 -0.80 -5.77
CA GLU A 25 -3.77 -1.51 -6.72
C GLU A 25 -2.98 -1.97 -7.95
N LEU A 26 -2.10 -1.09 -8.46
CA LEU A 26 -1.18 -1.44 -9.54
C LEU A 26 -0.13 -2.46 -9.09
N PHE A 27 0.40 -2.31 -7.88
CA PHE A 27 1.38 -3.24 -7.33
C PHE A 27 0.81 -4.65 -7.17
N LYS A 28 -0.44 -4.77 -6.69
CA LYS A 28 -1.11 -6.07 -6.59
C LYS A 28 -1.22 -6.77 -7.94
N LYS A 29 -1.59 -6.04 -8.99
CA LYS A 29 -1.62 -6.57 -10.36
C LYS A 29 -0.24 -7.07 -10.81
N VAL A 30 0.84 -6.36 -10.46
CA VAL A 30 2.22 -6.79 -10.76
C VAL A 30 2.55 -8.11 -10.07
N VAL A 31 2.19 -8.27 -8.79
CA VAL A 31 2.40 -9.51 -8.03
C VAL A 31 1.62 -10.68 -8.64
N ASP A 32 0.35 -10.46 -8.98
CA ASP A 32 -0.51 -11.45 -9.63
C ASP A 32 0.05 -11.87 -11.01
N GLU A 33 0.46 -10.90 -11.84
CA GLU A 33 1.09 -11.14 -13.15
C GLU A 33 2.42 -11.92 -13.04
N ALA A 34 3.15 -11.73 -11.95
CA ALA A 34 4.38 -12.47 -11.67
C ALA A 34 4.12 -13.89 -11.13
N GLY A 35 2.86 -14.26 -10.87
CA GLY A 35 2.48 -15.55 -10.31
C GLY A 35 2.86 -15.71 -8.83
N ALA A 36 3.05 -14.60 -8.13
CA ALA A 36 3.32 -14.57 -6.69
C ALA A 36 2.01 -14.36 -5.91
N GLU A 37 2.04 -14.63 -4.61
CA GLU A 37 0.90 -14.48 -3.72
C GLU A 37 1.06 -13.24 -2.84
N SER A 38 -0.04 -12.55 -2.57
CA SER A 38 -0.14 -11.48 -1.58
C SER A 38 -1.22 -11.79 -0.56
N ALA A 39 -1.08 -11.26 0.66
CA ALA A 39 -2.13 -11.32 1.68
C ALA A 39 -3.47 -10.78 1.13
N ARG A 40 -4.59 -11.34 1.60
CA ARG A 40 -5.91 -10.84 1.22
C ARG A 40 -6.04 -9.39 1.66
N SER A 41 -6.41 -8.55 0.69
CA SER A 41 -6.37 -7.10 0.85
C SER A 41 -7.50 -6.39 0.09
N ARG A 42 -7.92 -5.23 0.62
CA ARG A 42 -8.90 -4.31 0.03
C ARG A 42 -8.46 -2.87 0.25
N ILE A 43 -8.81 -1.99 -0.68
CA ILE A 43 -8.62 -0.54 -0.52
C ILE A 43 -9.87 0.05 0.13
N ALA A 44 -9.65 1.02 1.03
CA ALA A 44 -10.67 1.84 1.63
C ALA A 44 -10.32 3.32 1.55
N HIS A 45 -11.34 4.14 1.31
CA HIS A 45 -11.28 5.60 1.28
C HIS A 45 -12.06 6.24 2.44
N SER A 46 -12.71 5.42 3.27
CA SER A 46 -13.48 5.88 4.44
C SER A 46 -13.46 4.85 5.56
N LEU A 47 -13.74 5.30 6.79
CA LEU A 47 -13.86 4.39 7.93
C LEU A 47 -14.99 3.36 7.75
N GLU A 48 -16.10 3.75 7.12
CA GLU A 48 -17.20 2.83 6.85
C GLU A 48 -16.79 1.71 5.87
N GLU A 49 -15.90 1.99 4.92
CA GLU A 49 -15.32 0.96 4.06
C GLU A 49 -14.33 0.07 4.84
N CYS A 50 -13.52 0.64 5.73
CA CYS A 50 -12.66 -0.13 6.63
C CYS A 50 -13.47 -1.13 7.48
N ASP A 51 -14.60 -0.72 8.02
CA ASP A 51 -15.47 -1.57 8.85
C ASP A 51 -16.00 -2.77 8.05
N LYS A 52 -16.47 -2.53 6.82
CA LYS A 52 -16.94 -3.59 5.91
C LYS A 52 -15.83 -4.58 5.57
N ILE A 53 -14.61 -4.09 5.38
CA ILE A 53 -13.45 -4.95 5.12
C ILE A 53 -13.08 -5.74 6.38
N ALA A 54 -13.19 -5.15 7.56
CA ALA A 54 -12.93 -5.83 8.83
C ALA A 54 -13.93 -6.97 9.08
N GLU A 55 -15.20 -6.81 8.70
CA GLU A 55 -16.21 -7.88 8.70
C GLU A 55 -15.84 -9.04 7.74
N GLU A 56 -15.21 -8.73 6.60
CA GLU A 56 -14.78 -9.72 5.61
C GLU A 56 -13.51 -10.49 6.04
N LEU A 57 -12.49 -9.77 6.50
CA LEU A 57 -11.14 -10.31 6.73
C LEU A 57 -10.90 -10.78 8.17
N GLY A 58 -11.56 -10.15 9.14
CA GLY A 58 -11.35 -10.39 10.57
C GLY A 58 -10.04 -9.80 11.11
N TYR A 59 -9.97 -9.63 12.43
CA TYR A 59 -8.78 -9.11 13.12
C TYR A 59 -7.76 -10.22 13.46
N PRO A 60 -6.46 -9.89 13.55
CA PRO A 60 -5.86 -8.56 13.36
C PRO A 60 -5.76 -8.16 11.89
N LEU A 61 -5.80 -6.85 11.65
CA LEU A 61 -5.69 -6.25 10.32
C LEU A 61 -4.44 -5.37 10.23
N VAL A 62 -3.75 -5.42 9.10
CA VAL A 62 -2.67 -4.48 8.79
C VAL A 62 -3.24 -3.33 7.97
N VAL A 63 -2.98 -2.10 8.41
CA VAL A 63 -3.37 -0.87 7.73
C VAL A 63 -2.12 -0.25 7.12
N ARG A 64 -2.13 0.01 5.80
CA ARG A 64 -1.03 0.64 5.07
C ARG A 64 -1.53 1.75 4.15
N PRO A 65 -1.24 3.03 4.44
CA PRO A 65 -1.56 4.11 3.52
C PRO A 65 -0.76 4.02 2.22
N SER A 66 -1.34 4.53 1.14
CA SER A 66 -0.64 4.68 -0.15
C SER A 66 0.27 5.90 -0.15
N PHE A 67 1.34 5.86 -0.96
CA PHE A 67 2.31 6.96 -1.14
C PHE A 67 2.94 7.50 0.17
N THR A 68 2.97 6.69 1.22
CA THR A 68 3.69 6.99 2.47
C THR A 68 4.91 6.07 2.62
N MET A 69 6.02 6.63 3.11
CA MET A 69 7.23 5.88 3.44
C MET A 69 7.46 5.80 4.95
N GLY A 70 8.20 4.79 5.40
CA GLY A 70 8.63 4.66 6.81
C GLY A 70 7.53 4.30 7.80
N GLY A 71 6.40 3.76 7.31
CA GLY A 71 5.28 3.35 8.16
C GLY A 71 4.42 4.50 8.70
N LEU A 72 4.56 5.71 8.16
CA LEU A 72 3.73 6.85 8.58
C LEU A 72 2.25 6.56 8.28
N GLY A 73 1.43 6.48 9.34
CA GLY A 73 0.01 6.14 9.22
C GLY A 73 -0.28 4.65 9.04
N SER A 74 0.75 3.79 9.05
CA SER A 74 0.59 2.34 9.07
C SER A 74 0.46 1.80 10.49
N GLY A 75 -0.15 0.63 10.63
CA GLY A 75 -0.24 -0.05 11.91
C GLY A 75 -0.98 -1.38 11.83
N ILE A 76 -1.04 -2.09 12.95
CA ILE A 76 -1.82 -3.31 13.11
C ILE A 76 -2.97 -2.99 14.06
N ALA A 77 -4.19 -3.27 13.62
CA ALA A 77 -5.40 -3.13 14.40
C ALA A 77 -5.88 -4.50 14.88
N HIS A 78 -6.12 -4.65 16.17
CA HIS A 78 -6.64 -5.88 16.78
C HIS A 78 -8.14 -5.80 17.07
N ASP A 79 -8.70 -4.59 17.01
CA ASP A 79 -10.11 -4.29 17.19
C ASP A 79 -10.52 -3.05 16.38
N GLU A 80 -11.81 -2.73 16.45
CA GLU A 80 -12.43 -1.60 15.73
C GLU A 80 -11.90 -0.23 16.18
N GLU A 81 -11.61 -0.06 17.47
CA GLU A 81 -11.10 1.22 17.99
C GLU A 81 -9.69 1.49 17.44
N GLU A 82 -8.83 0.46 17.44
CA GLU A 82 -7.51 0.54 16.83
C GLU A 82 -7.62 0.77 15.32
N LEU A 83 -8.54 0.09 14.63
CA LEU A 83 -8.75 0.25 13.20
C LEU A 83 -9.13 1.70 12.86
N HIS A 84 -10.11 2.28 13.55
CA HIS A 84 -10.53 3.66 13.31
C HIS A 84 -9.42 4.66 13.55
N ARG A 85 -8.64 4.46 14.63
CA ARG A 85 -7.51 5.33 14.95
C ARG A 85 -6.43 5.27 13.88
N ILE A 86 -6.05 4.07 13.44
CA ILE A 86 -4.95 3.88 12.49
C ILE A 86 -5.40 4.26 11.08
N ALA A 87 -6.53 3.73 10.61
CA ALA A 87 -7.06 4.03 9.28
C ALA A 87 -7.46 5.51 9.13
N GLY A 88 -8.03 6.12 10.16
CA GLY A 88 -8.35 7.55 10.15
C GLY A 88 -7.10 8.42 9.98
N ALA A 89 -6.01 8.09 10.67
CA ALA A 89 -4.73 8.75 10.48
C ALA A 89 -4.15 8.44 9.08
N GLY A 90 -4.24 7.19 8.63
CA GLY A 90 -3.75 6.74 7.33
C GLY A 90 -4.41 7.47 6.16
N ILE A 91 -5.74 7.57 6.16
CA ILE A 91 -6.50 8.32 5.14
C ILE A 91 -6.08 9.79 5.15
N HIS A 92 -5.91 10.40 6.33
CA HIS A 92 -5.49 11.81 6.44
C HIS A 92 -4.08 12.07 5.89
N TYR A 93 -3.14 11.14 6.09
CA TYR A 93 -1.76 11.30 5.63
C TYR A 93 -1.54 10.85 4.18
N SER A 94 -2.44 10.03 3.64
CA SER A 94 -2.37 9.54 2.27
C SER A 94 -2.59 10.69 1.28
N PRO A 95 -1.66 10.94 0.34
CA PRO A 95 -1.87 11.90 -0.75
C PRO A 95 -3.05 11.59 -1.67
N THR A 96 -3.57 10.35 -1.62
CA THR A 96 -4.69 9.84 -2.43
C THR A 96 -5.93 9.53 -1.60
N ASP A 97 -5.98 9.94 -0.32
CA ASP A 97 -7.09 9.70 0.60
C ASP A 97 -7.48 8.21 0.69
N GLU A 98 -6.50 7.32 0.68
CA GLU A 98 -6.73 5.87 0.65
C GLU A 98 -5.78 5.08 1.57
N VAL A 99 -6.28 3.97 2.09
CA VAL A 99 -5.52 2.96 2.85
C VAL A 99 -5.79 1.56 2.31
N LEU A 100 -4.74 0.73 2.30
CA LEU A 100 -4.84 -0.70 2.09
C LEU A 100 -5.07 -1.38 3.44
N ILE A 101 -6.12 -2.19 3.51
CA ILE A 101 -6.46 -3.04 4.66
C ILE A 101 -6.18 -4.49 4.29
N GLU A 102 -5.41 -5.18 5.11
CA GLU A 102 -4.92 -6.53 4.87
C GLU A 102 -5.14 -7.45 6.05
N GLU A 103 -5.30 -8.75 5.77
CA GLU A 103 -5.28 -9.76 6.82
C GLU A 103 -3.92 -9.78 7.54
N GLY A 104 -3.96 -9.93 8.85
CA GLY A 104 -2.77 -10.05 9.68
C GLY A 104 -1.99 -11.34 9.37
N ILE A 105 -0.73 -11.18 8.99
CA ILE A 105 0.25 -12.27 8.85
C ILE A 105 1.27 -12.28 10.00
N GLU A 106 0.82 -11.86 11.19
CA GLU A 106 1.68 -11.79 12.37
C GLU A 106 2.31 -13.15 12.69
N GLY A 107 3.58 -13.14 13.10
CA GLY A 107 4.35 -14.35 13.39
C GLY A 107 5.00 -15.02 12.17
N TRP A 108 4.74 -14.53 10.96
CA TRP A 108 5.49 -14.96 9.77
C TRP A 108 6.92 -14.45 9.83
N LYS A 109 7.83 -15.15 9.13
CA LYS A 109 9.19 -14.67 8.94
C LYS A 109 9.19 -13.57 7.89
N GLU A 110 9.84 -12.46 8.19
CA GLU A 110 10.04 -11.34 7.26
C GLU A 110 11.42 -11.44 6.60
N PHE A 111 11.49 -11.15 5.31
CA PHE A 111 12.72 -11.14 4.52
C PHE A 111 12.71 -9.95 3.58
N GLU A 112 13.86 -9.29 3.44
CA GLU A 112 14.08 -8.19 2.51
C GLU A 112 15.20 -8.58 1.54
N LEU A 113 15.06 -8.20 0.26
CA LEU A 113 16.06 -8.48 -0.77
C LEU A 113 16.34 -7.21 -1.58
N GLU A 114 17.59 -6.75 -1.49
CA GLU A 114 18.09 -5.63 -2.28
C GLU A 114 18.50 -6.12 -3.67
N LEU A 115 17.90 -5.54 -4.72
CA LEU A 115 18.10 -5.93 -6.11
C LEU A 115 18.68 -4.78 -6.92
N MET A 116 19.60 -5.09 -7.83
CA MET A 116 20.06 -4.18 -8.87
C MET A 116 19.76 -4.79 -10.23
N ARG A 117 19.21 -3.98 -11.14
CA ARG A 117 18.89 -4.37 -12.51
C ARG A 117 19.44 -3.33 -13.48
N ASP A 118 20.13 -3.78 -14.52
CA ASP A 118 20.55 -2.91 -15.62
C ASP A 118 19.52 -2.90 -16.76
N ARG A 119 19.83 -2.26 -17.88
CA ARG A 119 18.90 -2.09 -19.00
C ARG A 119 18.59 -3.39 -19.75
N ASN A 120 19.48 -4.39 -19.68
CA ASN A 120 19.44 -5.61 -20.49
C ASN A 120 18.84 -6.79 -19.73
#